data_AF-A0A7V9BML5-F1
#
_entry.id   AF-A0A7V9BML5-F1
#
_cell.length_a   1.000
_cell.length_b   1.000
_cell.length_c   1.000
_cell.angle_alpha   90.00
_cell.angle_beta   90.00
_cell.angle_gamma   90.00
#
_symmetry.space_group_name_H-M   'P 1'
#
loop_
_entity.id
_entity.type
_entity.pdbx_description
1 polymer ?
#
loop_
_entity_poly.entity_id
_entity_poly.type
_entity_poly.pdbx_seq_one_letter_code
_entity_poly.pdbx_strand_id
1 'polypeptide(L)'
;MTVARASRAVRDDDTQAFDQARRQARDARRSRRRWDVLLVVGLGGAIGTLLRFAVSEALPHDAGQLPWSTLLVNVVGCVAIGALLVMITETAIPHRLLRPFVAVGVLGGLTTFSTYAVDAVDLARAGHPRLAVLYLVGTVLVCLAAVLAGAVGARRIVVQ
;
A
#
# COMPACT_ATOMS: atom_id res chain seq x y z
N MET A 1 1.31 -61.48 18.86
CA MET A 1 0.64 -60.16 19.02
C MET A 1 1.60 -59.02 19.43
N THR A 2 2.69 -59.29 20.18
CA THR A 2 3.61 -58.27 20.71
C THR A 2 4.49 -57.58 19.65
N VAL A 3 5.02 -58.32 18.67
CA VAL A 3 5.89 -57.78 17.60
C VAL A 3 5.16 -56.81 16.67
N ALA A 4 3.90 -57.13 16.32
CA ALA A 4 3.06 -56.25 15.50
C ALA A 4 2.70 -54.93 16.22
N ARG A 5 2.66 -54.93 17.55
CA ARG A 5 2.36 -53.74 18.37
C ARG A 5 3.59 -52.85 18.51
N ALA A 6 4.77 -53.44 18.68
CA ALA A 6 6.05 -52.74 18.66
C ALA A 6 6.34 -52.12 17.28
N SER A 7 6.10 -52.86 16.20
CA SER A 7 6.24 -52.36 14.82
C SER A 7 5.28 -51.22 14.50
N ARG A 8 4.03 -51.24 15.00
CA ARG A 8 3.09 -50.12 14.86
C ARG A 8 3.53 -48.90 15.69
N ALA A 9 3.94 -49.10 16.93
CA ALA A 9 4.40 -48.01 17.79
C ALA A 9 5.62 -47.28 17.22
N VAL A 10 6.59 -48.01 16.65
CA VAL A 10 7.75 -47.43 15.96
C VAL A 10 7.32 -46.67 14.69
N ARG A 11 6.39 -47.23 13.91
CA ARG A 11 5.88 -46.59 12.69
C ARG A 11 5.06 -45.32 12.98
N ASP A 12 4.35 -45.28 14.10
CA ASP A 12 3.59 -44.12 14.55
C ASP A 12 4.53 -43.00 15.03
N ASP A 13 5.64 -43.33 15.71
CA ASP A 13 6.66 -42.36 16.14
C ASP A 13 7.41 -41.72 14.96
N ASP A 14 7.80 -42.52 13.97
CA ASP A 14 8.39 -42.03 12.71
C ASP A 14 7.44 -41.08 11.95
N THR A 15 6.14 -41.38 11.98
CA THR A 15 5.11 -40.57 11.33
C THR A 15 4.92 -39.24 12.07
N GLN A 16 4.91 -39.26 13.41
CA GLN A 16 4.81 -38.05 14.25
C GLN A 16 6.03 -37.14 14.11
N ALA A 17 7.24 -37.70 14.11
CA ALA A 17 8.47 -36.94 13.90
C ALA A 17 8.49 -36.26 12.52
N PHE A 18 8.05 -36.95 11.47
CA PHE A 18 7.97 -36.41 10.13
C PHE A 18 6.91 -35.28 10.00
N ASP A 19 5.76 -35.44 10.65
CA ASP A 19 4.71 -34.41 10.68
C ASP A 19 5.13 -33.16 11.47
N GLN A 20 5.86 -33.33 12.57
CA GLN A 20 6.42 -32.22 13.34
C GLN A 20 7.45 -31.43 12.51
N ALA A 21 8.38 -32.12 11.83
CA ALA A 21 9.35 -31.48 10.95
C ALA A 21 8.68 -30.69 9.81
N ARG A 22 7.61 -31.24 9.22
CA ARG A 22 6.80 -30.56 8.19
C ARG A 22 6.10 -29.30 8.73
N ARG A 23 5.57 -29.34 9.96
CA ARG A 23 4.94 -28.17 10.60
C ARG A 23 5.97 -27.07 10.86
N GLN A 24 7.11 -27.41 11.46
CA GLN A 24 8.21 -26.47 11.72
C GLN A 24 8.70 -25.79 10.43
N ALA A 25 8.91 -26.55 9.35
CA ALA A 25 9.31 -26.02 8.06
C ALA A 25 8.25 -25.08 7.44
N ARG A 26 6.95 -25.38 7.61
CA ARG A 26 5.84 -24.51 7.17
C ARG A 26 5.81 -23.21 7.96
N ASP A 27 5.99 -23.26 9.28
CA ASP A 27 5.99 -22.09 10.15
C ASP A 27 7.19 -21.17 9.87
N ALA A 28 8.38 -21.74 9.68
CA ALA A 28 9.57 -21.00 9.28
C ALA A 28 9.38 -20.29 7.93
N ARG A 29 8.81 -20.99 6.92
CA ARG A 29 8.49 -20.40 5.61
C ARG A 29 7.44 -19.29 5.73
N ARG A 30 6.42 -19.46 6.57
CA ARG A 30 5.37 -18.45 6.80
C ARG A 30 5.93 -17.22 7.49
N SER A 31 6.79 -17.41 8.49
CA SER A 31 7.49 -16.33 9.19
C SER A 31 8.37 -15.54 8.23
N ARG A 32 9.26 -16.20 7.49
CA ARG A 32 10.12 -15.55 6.50
C ARG A 32 9.32 -14.75 5.47
N ARG A 33 8.25 -15.35 4.94
CA ARG A 33 7.34 -14.67 4.00
C ARG A 33 6.68 -13.41 4.57
N ARG A 34 6.46 -13.32 5.88
CA ARG A 34 5.90 -12.11 6.52
C ARG A 34 6.97 -11.03 6.65
N TRP A 35 8.18 -11.39 7.08
CA TRP A 35 9.28 -10.44 7.20
C TRP A 35 9.66 -9.82 5.86
N ASP A 36 9.74 -10.62 4.79
CA ASP A 36 10.03 -10.10 3.45
C ASP A 36 9.00 -9.04 3.02
N VAL A 37 7.72 -9.23 3.37
CA VAL A 37 6.64 -8.27 3.07
C VAL A 37 6.80 -6.99 3.89
N LEU A 38 7.09 -7.10 5.18
CA LEU A 38 7.28 -5.93 6.05
C LEU A 38 8.47 -5.09 5.60
N LEU A 39 9.57 -5.73 5.20
CA LEU A 39 10.76 -5.04 4.71
C LEU A 39 10.48 -4.26 3.43
N VAL A 40 9.79 -4.85 2.45
CA VAL A 40 9.46 -4.13 1.22
C VAL A 40 8.42 -3.03 1.44
N VAL A 41 7.45 -3.24 2.35
CA VAL A 41 6.51 -2.17 2.73
C VAL A 41 7.27 -1.01 3.38
N GLY A 42 8.20 -1.28 4.29
CA GLY A 42 9.03 -0.25 4.94
C GLY A 42 9.91 0.50 3.94
N LEU A 43 10.58 -0.21 3.03
CA LEU A 43 11.41 0.41 1.99
C LEU A 43 10.58 1.29 1.05
N GLY A 44 9.45 0.77 0.55
CA GLY A 44 8.53 1.55 -0.27
C GLY A 44 7.98 2.76 0.49
N GLY A 45 7.62 2.57 1.76
CA GLY A 45 7.13 3.63 2.65
C GLY A 45 8.14 4.76 2.80
N ALA A 46 9.42 4.44 3.04
CA ALA A 46 10.48 5.44 3.12
C ALA A 46 10.62 6.23 1.82
N ILE A 47 10.57 5.57 0.66
CA ILE A 47 10.60 6.25 -0.65
C ILE A 47 9.39 7.20 -0.78
N GLY A 48 8.18 6.71 -0.50
CA GLY A 48 6.95 7.49 -0.60
C GLY A 48 6.95 8.72 0.30
N THR A 49 7.32 8.56 1.57
CA THR A 49 7.35 9.68 2.53
C THR A 49 8.43 10.70 2.19
N LEU A 50 9.60 10.27 1.72
CA LEU A 50 10.66 11.18 1.27
C LEU A 50 10.25 11.96 0.01
N LEU A 51 9.59 11.30 -0.96
CA LEU A 51 9.04 11.99 -2.13
C LEU A 51 7.98 13.03 -1.73
N ARG A 52 7.04 12.64 -0.85
CA ARG A 52 6.04 13.58 -0.33
C ARG A 52 6.70 14.77 0.35
N PHE A 53 7.69 14.52 1.21
CA PHE A 53 8.42 15.57 1.90
C PHE A 53 9.13 16.51 0.91
N ALA A 54 9.82 15.97 -0.09
CA ALA A 54 10.47 16.76 -1.13
C ALA A 54 9.48 17.63 -1.93
N VAL A 55 8.28 17.12 -2.23
CA VAL A 55 7.23 17.91 -2.89
C VAL A 55 6.71 19.02 -1.98
N SER A 56 6.55 18.77 -0.69
CA SER A 56 6.16 19.80 0.28
C SER A 56 7.21 20.93 0.38
N GLU A 57 8.49 20.60 0.34
CA GLU A 57 9.58 21.60 0.32
C GLU A 57 9.65 22.37 -1.00
N ALA A 58 9.37 21.71 -2.13
CA ALA A 58 9.38 22.35 -3.45
C ALA A 58 8.17 23.27 -3.68
N LEU A 59 7.04 23.00 -3.01
CA LEU A 59 5.78 23.74 -3.15
C LEU A 59 5.24 24.11 -1.75
N PRO A 60 5.94 25.01 -1.03
CA PRO A 60 5.50 25.45 0.29
C PRO A 60 4.24 26.31 0.19
N HIS A 61 3.45 26.35 1.26
CA HIS A 61 2.27 27.20 1.37
C HIS A 61 2.10 27.74 2.78
N ASP A 62 1.56 28.96 2.89
CA ASP A 62 1.18 29.56 4.17
C ASP A 62 -0.22 29.09 4.62
N ALA A 63 -0.58 29.32 5.89
CA ALA A 63 -1.82 28.85 6.52
C ALA A 63 -3.13 29.35 5.86
N GLY A 64 -3.07 30.35 4.97
CA GLY A 64 -4.23 30.85 4.20
C GLY A 64 -4.20 30.52 2.70
N GLN A 65 -3.15 29.83 2.23
CA GLN A 65 -2.97 29.51 0.82
C GLN A 65 -3.42 28.08 0.52
N LEU A 66 -3.75 27.82 -0.76
CA LEU A 66 -4.14 26.49 -1.17
C LEU A 66 -2.95 25.50 -1.02
N PRO A 67 -3.14 24.36 -0.32
CA PRO A 67 -2.09 23.36 -0.09
C PRO A 67 -1.82 22.50 -1.32
N TRP A 68 -1.18 23.10 -2.33
CA TRP A 68 -0.95 22.45 -3.63
C TRP A 68 -0.08 21.19 -3.54
N SER A 69 0.91 21.17 -2.66
CA SER A 69 1.77 20.00 -2.44
C SER A 69 0.96 18.79 -1.99
N THR A 70 0.11 18.96 -0.96
CA THR A 70 -0.77 17.91 -0.44
C THR A 70 -1.79 17.43 -1.47
N LEU A 71 -2.39 18.35 -2.22
CA LEU A 71 -3.29 17.99 -3.33
C LEU A 71 -2.55 17.14 -4.38
N LEU A 72 -1.39 17.60 -4.83
CA LEU A 72 -0.61 16.96 -5.88
C LEU A 72 -0.23 15.52 -5.51
N VAL A 73 0.34 15.30 -4.32
CA VAL A 73 0.79 13.95 -3.92
C VAL A 73 -0.39 12.98 -3.79
N ASN A 74 -1.54 13.45 -3.30
CA ASN A 74 -2.75 12.63 -3.20
C ASN A 74 -3.33 12.29 -4.58
N VAL A 75 -3.40 13.27 -5.50
CA VAL A 75 -3.90 13.06 -6.86
C VAL A 75 -2.99 12.13 -7.65
N VAL A 76 -1.67 12.35 -7.62
CA VAL A 76 -0.69 11.47 -8.28
C VAL A 76 -0.77 10.05 -7.71
N GLY A 77 -0.87 9.92 -6.39
CA GLY A 77 -1.06 8.62 -5.74
C GLY A 77 -2.36 7.93 -6.17
N CYS A 78 -3.44 8.68 -6.34
CA CYS A 78 -4.73 8.18 -6.83
C CYS A 78 -4.67 7.71 -8.29
N VAL A 79 -4.02 8.45 -9.18
CA VAL A 79 -3.77 7.99 -10.56
C VAL A 79 -2.96 6.69 -10.54
N ALA A 80 -1.87 6.66 -9.78
CA ALA A 80 -0.98 5.51 -9.71
C ALA A 80 -1.67 4.25 -9.15
N ILE A 81 -2.48 4.37 -8.09
CA ILE A 81 -3.19 3.22 -7.52
C ILE A 81 -4.28 2.70 -8.46
N GLY A 82 -4.97 3.60 -9.18
CA GLY A 82 -5.95 3.22 -10.21
C GLY A 82 -5.32 2.41 -11.34
N ALA A 83 -4.17 2.86 -11.85
CA ALA A 83 -3.39 2.14 -12.85
C ALA A 83 -2.87 0.79 -12.31
N LEU A 84 -2.31 0.80 -11.09
CA LEU A 84 -1.78 -0.40 -10.46
C LEU A 84 -2.85 -1.48 -10.24
N LEU A 85 -4.07 -1.08 -9.89
CA LEU A 85 -5.18 -2.02 -9.71
C LEU A 85 -5.47 -2.79 -11.00
N VAL A 86 -5.53 -2.09 -12.14
CA VAL A 86 -5.71 -2.71 -13.46
C VAL A 86 -4.55 -3.63 -13.79
N MET A 87 -3.31 -3.17 -13.64
CA MET A 87 -2.13 -3.99 -13.90
C MET A 87 -2.16 -5.28 -13.06
N ILE A 88 -2.54 -5.19 -11.79
CA ILE A 88 -2.54 -6.36 -10.89
C ILE A 88 -3.67 -7.34 -11.21
N THR A 89 -4.82 -6.86 -11.66
CA THR A 89 -6.02 -7.68 -11.87
C THR A 89 -6.12 -8.24 -13.28
N GLU A 90 -5.57 -7.54 -14.27
CA GLU A 90 -5.73 -7.87 -15.69
C GLU A 90 -4.44 -8.44 -16.32
N THR A 91 -3.27 -8.36 -15.66
CA THR A 91 -2.03 -9.01 -16.13
C THR A 91 -1.66 -10.26 -15.34
N ALA A 92 -1.04 -11.23 -16.02
CA ALA A 92 -1.02 -12.61 -15.56
C ALA A 92 -0.32 -12.86 -14.22
N ILE A 93 0.79 -12.20 -13.84
CA ILE A 93 1.39 -12.39 -12.51
C ILE A 93 2.24 -11.19 -12.07
N PRO A 94 1.71 -10.26 -11.24
CA PRO A 94 2.55 -9.35 -10.47
C PRO A 94 3.28 -10.16 -9.39
N HIS A 95 4.60 -9.99 -9.29
CA HIS A 95 5.39 -10.58 -8.22
C HIS A 95 4.74 -10.31 -6.86
N ARG A 96 4.64 -11.32 -5.97
CA ARG A 96 3.94 -11.25 -4.67
C ARG A 96 4.29 -10.00 -3.84
N LEU A 97 5.53 -9.53 -3.94
CA LEU A 97 6.05 -8.39 -3.19
C LEU A 97 5.77 -7.02 -3.84
N LEU A 98 5.39 -6.99 -5.12
CA LEU A 98 5.14 -5.74 -5.85
C LEU A 98 3.96 -4.97 -5.26
N ARG A 99 2.85 -5.66 -4.98
CA ARG A 99 1.67 -5.01 -4.39
C ARG A 99 1.96 -4.42 -3.01
N PRO A 100 2.55 -5.16 -2.04
CA PRO A 100 2.97 -4.56 -0.76
C PRO A 100 3.96 -3.41 -0.92
N PHE A 101 4.97 -3.55 -1.79
CA PHE A 101 5.98 -2.52 -2.01
C PHE A 101 5.38 -1.23 -2.59
N VAL A 102 4.65 -1.33 -3.71
CA VAL A 102 4.13 -0.16 -4.43
C VAL A 102 2.87 0.38 -3.76
N ALA A 103 1.84 -0.44 -3.58
CA ALA A 103 0.54 0.03 -3.12
C ALA A 103 0.57 0.47 -1.65
N VAL A 104 1.11 -0.37 -0.78
CA VAL A 104 1.13 -0.09 0.67
C VAL A 104 2.33 0.75 1.06
N GLY A 105 3.51 0.43 0.53
CA GLY A 105 4.74 1.18 0.79
C GLY A 105 4.75 2.54 0.09
N VAL A 106 5.09 2.56 -1.20
CA VAL A 106 5.34 3.82 -1.93
C VAL A 106 4.11 4.72 -1.97
N LEU A 107 2.97 4.21 -2.43
CA LEU A 107 1.75 5.03 -2.56
C LEU A 107 1.15 5.37 -1.19
N GLY A 108 1.24 4.47 -0.21
CA GLY A 108 0.82 4.74 1.16
C GLY A 108 1.68 5.79 1.87
N GLY A 109 2.98 5.85 1.59
CA GLY A 109 3.87 6.89 2.12
C GLY A 109 3.78 8.23 1.38
N LEU A 110 3.54 8.17 0.06
CA LEU A 110 3.39 9.35 -0.81
C LEU A 110 2.09 10.11 -0.53
N THR A 111 1.00 9.40 -0.26
CA THR A 111 -0.31 10.01 0.01
C THR A 111 -0.50 10.33 1.48
N THR A 112 -1.34 11.30 1.81
CA THR A 112 -1.59 11.71 3.21
C THR A 112 -2.97 12.30 3.38
N PHE A 113 -3.78 11.66 4.23
CA PHE A 113 -5.08 12.21 4.65
C PHE A 113 -4.94 13.12 5.88
N SER A 114 -4.00 12.82 6.78
CA SER A 114 -3.83 13.59 8.02
C SER A 114 -3.34 15.01 7.73
N THR A 115 -2.35 15.17 6.84
CA THR A 115 -1.86 16.50 6.44
C THR A 115 -2.98 17.27 5.74
N TYR A 116 -3.69 16.62 4.82
CA TYR A 116 -4.83 17.19 4.13
C TYR A 116 -5.94 17.70 5.07
N ALA A 117 -6.25 16.97 6.13
CA ALA A 117 -7.23 17.39 7.13
C ALA A 117 -6.73 18.60 7.94
N VAL A 118 -5.44 18.61 8.32
CA VAL A 118 -4.81 19.75 9.01
C VAL A 118 -4.83 20.99 8.12
N ASP A 119 -4.45 20.85 6.85
CA ASP A 119 -4.46 21.95 5.88
C ASP A 119 -5.86 22.60 5.75
N ALA A 120 -6.92 21.80 5.75
CA ALA A 120 -8.29 22.31 5.71
C ALA A 120 -8.67 23.07 6.99
N VAL A 121 -8.22 22.58 8.15
CA VAL A 121 -8.41 23.27 9.44
C VAL A 121 -7.65 24.59 9.46
N ASP A 122 -6.42 24.61 8.94
CA ASP A 122 -5.59 25.81 8.90
C ASP A 122 -6.18 26.88 7.97
N LEU A 123 -6.69 26.49 6.79
CA LEU A 123 -7.46 27.38 5.92
C LEU A 123 -8.67 28.01 6.65
N ALA A 124 -9.42 27.21 7.41
CA ALA A 124 -10.56 27.71 8.17
C ALA A 124 -10.13 28.68 9.28
N ARG A 125 -9.06 28.36 10.02
CA ARG A 125 -8.48 29.21 11.07
C ARG A 125 -7.89 30.50 10.54
N ALA A 126 -7.35 30.49 9.32
CA ALA A 126 -6.86 31.67 8.62
C ALA A 126 -7.98 32.56 8.05
N GLY A 127 -9.25 32.31 8.37
CA GLY A 127 -10.38 33.12 7.93
C GLY A 127 -10.98 32.72 6.58
N HIS A 128 -10.61 31.57 6.02
CA HIS A 128 -11.06 31.10 4.70
C HIS A 128 -11.93 29.82 4.76
N PRO A 129 -13.03 29.78 5.53
CA PRO A 129 -13.81 28.56 5.73
C PRO A 129 -14.48 28.04 4.45
N ARG A 130 -14.87 28.94 3.54
CA ARG A 130 -15.41 28.54 2.22
C ARG A 130 -14.35 27.81 1.38
N LEU A 131 -13.12 28.29 1.42
CA LEU A 131 -11.99 27.67 0.71
C LEU A 131 -11.63 26.33 1.34
N ALA A 132 -11.66 26.21 2.67
CA ALA A 132 -11.46 24.94 3.37
C ALA A 132 -12.48 23.87 2.92
N VAL A 133 -13.77 24.22 2.84
CA VAL A 133 -14.82 23.29 2.37
C VAL A 133 -14.62 22.93 0.89
N LEU A 134 -14.29 23.91 0.05
CA LEU A 134 -14.01 23.66 -1.37
C LEU A 134 -12.79 22.77 -1.56
N TYR A 135 -11.73 22.99 -0.77
CA TYR A 135 -10.54 22.17 -0.76
C TYR A 135 -10.88 20.74 -0.31
N LEU A 136 -11.71 20.58 0.72
CA LEU A 136 -12.13 19.25 1.19
C LEU A 136 -12.94 18.48 0.15
N VAL A 137 -14.00 19.09 -0.36
CA VAL A 137 -14.89 18.38 -1.31
C VAL A 137 -14.20 18.23 -2.66
N GLY A 138 -13.57 19.29 -3.15
CA GLY A 138 -12.89 19.32 -4.43
C GLY A 138 -11.76 18.30 -4.51
N THR A 139 -10.92 18.19 -3.48
CA THR A 139 -9.82 17.21 -3.45
C THR A 139 -10.33 15.79 -3.54
N VAL A 140 -11.39 15.42 -2.80
CA VAL A 140 -11.98 14.08 -2.88
C VAL A 140 -12.49 13.78 -4.28
N LEU A 141 -13.23 14.72 -4.89
CA LEU A 141 -13.75 14.55 -6.24
C LEU A 141 -12.64 14.38 -7.28
N VAL A 142 -11.60 15.21 -7.20
CA VAL A 142 -10.43 15.12 -8.10
C VAL A 142 -9.69 13.80 -7.90
N CYS A 143 -9.48 13.37 -6.66
CA CYS A 143 -8.84 12.09 -6.35
C CYS A 143 -9.65 10.89 -6.89
N LEU A 144 -10.98 10.90 -6.76
CA LEU A 144 -11.84 9.87 -7.33
C LEU A 144 -11.74 9.83 -8.87
N ALA A 145 -11.78 11.00 -9.52
CA ALA A 145 -11.59 11.11 -10.96
C ALA A 145 -10.20 10.62 -11.38
N ALA A 146 -9.16 10.93 -10.61
CA ALA A 146 -7.79 10.47 -10.83
C ALA A 146 -7.64 8.95 -10.77
N VAL A 147 -8.27 8.27 -9.79
CA VAL A 147 -8.29 6.80 -9.73
C VAL A 147 -8.91 6.23 -11.01
N LEU A 148 -10.05 6.76 -11.45
CA LEU A 148 -10.71 6.31 -12.67
C LEU A 148 -9.84 6.55 -13.92
N ALA A 149 -9.23 7.73 -14.02
CA ALA A 149 -8.35 8.09 -15.12
C ALA A 149 -7.14 7.14 -15.19
N GLY A 150 -6.50 6.85 -14.05
CA GLY A 150 -5.41 5.89 -13.97
C GLY A 150 -5.80 4.49 -14.42
N ALA A 151 -6.97 4.00 -13.98
CA ALA A 151 -7.48 2.69 -14.38
C ALA A 151 -7.81 2.62 -15.88
N VAL A 152 -8.51 3.63 -16.42
CA VAL A 152 -8.82 3.70 -17.86
C VAL A 152 -7.55 3.78 -18.70
N GLY A 153 -6.58 4.60 -18.29
CA GLY A 153 -5.29 4.73 -18.97
C GLY A 153 -4.52 3.41 -19.01
N ALA A 154 -4.43 2.71 -17.88
CA ALA A 154 -3.76 1.41 -17.80
C ALA A 154 -4.43 0.35 -18.69
N ARG A 155 -5.77 0.27 -18.72
CA ARG A 155 -6.50 -0.68 -19.57
C ARG A 155 -6.20 -0.49 -21.05
N ARG A 156 -6.11 0.77 -21.50
CA ARG A 156 -5.77 1.07 -22.89
C ARG A 156 -4.38 0.58 -23.28
N ILE A 157 -3.45 0.51 -22.33
CA ILE A 157 -2.08 0.04 -22.57
C ILE A 157 -2.00 -1.49 -22.53
N VAL A 158 -2.77 -2.14 -21.64
CA VAL A 158 -2.70 -3.60 -21.44
C VAL A 158 -3.49 -4.39 -22.48
N VAL A 159 -4.57 -3.81 -23.04
CA VAL A 159 -5.44 -4.49 -24.02
C VAL A 159 -4.98 -4.24 -25.47
N GLN A 160 -3.96 -3.41 -25.68
CA GLN A 160 -3.25 -3.26 -26.95
C GLN A 160 -2.16 -4.33 -27.08
#